data_AF-A0A382ZWG9-F1
#
_entry.id   AF-A0A382ZWG9-F1
#
_cell.length_a   1.000
_cell.length_b   1.000
_cell.length_c   1.000
_cell.angle_alpha   90.00
_cell.angle_beta   90.00
_cell.angle_gamma   90.00
#
_symmetry.space_group_name_H-M   'P 1'
#
loop_
_entity.id
_entity.type
_entity.pdbx_description
1 polymer ?
#
loop_
_entity_poly.entity_id
_entity_poly.type
_entity_poly.pdbx_seq_one_letter_code
_entity_poly.pdbx_strand_id
1 'polypeptide(L)' 'MVVDSETDVSEATEVSLLNVMPYVDAWHFINEWFGKGFDIELFTDRDPKFKDVTERWLQEWDIPYNKLIFRKDV' A
#
# COMPACT_ATOMS: atom_id res chain seq x y z
N MET A 1 -32.41 -13.71 -10.01
CA MET A 1 -30.97 -13.53 -10.25
C MET A 1 -30.75 -12.02 -10.17
N VAL A 2 -30.32 -11.52 -9.01
CA VAL A 2 -30.06 -10.09 -8.84
C VAL A 2 -28.76 -9.84 -9.59
N VAL A 3 -28.84 -9.05 -10.66
CA VAL A 3 -27.67 -8.63 -11.42
C VAL A 3 -26.85 -7.78 -10.48
N ASP A 4 -25.64 -8.26 -10.17
CA ASP A 4 -24.68 -7.54 -9.34
C ASP A 4 -24.55 -6.12 -9.88
N SER A 5 -24.79 -5.15 -8.98
CA SER A 5 -24.58 -3.75 -9.24
C SER A 5 -23.19 -3.57 -9.82
N GLU A 6 -23.11 -2.95 -11.01
CA GLU A 6 -21.88 -2.62 -11.71
C GLU A 6 -20.94 -1.91 -10.72
N THR A 7 -20.02 -2.70 -10.15
CA THR A 7 -19.00 -2.17 -9.27
C THR A 7 -18.03 -1.46 -10.18
N ASP A 8 -17.85 -0.15 -9.97
CA ASP A 8 -16.88 0.62 -10.74
C ASP A 8 -15.51 -0.04 -10.58
N VAL A 9 -15.06 -0.73 -11.63
CA VAL A 9 -13.80 -1.47 -11.67
C VAL A 9 -12.57 -0.57 -11.50
N SER A 10 -12.76 0.75 -11.48
CA SER A 10 -11.71 1.73 -11.20
C SER A 10 -11.50 2.02 -9.71
N GLU A 11 -12.46 1.68 -8.84
CA GLU A 11 -12.29 1.90 -7.40
C GLU A 11 -11.47 0.79 -6.72
N ALA A 12 -10.48 1.20 -5.94
CA ALA A 12 -9.68 0.28 -5.14
C ALA A 12 -10.54 -0.37 -4.03
N THR A 13 -10.52 -1.69 -3.95
CA THR A 13 -11.07 -2.49 -2.86
C THR A 13 -9.96 -3.08 -2.00
N GLU A 14 -10.25 -3.50 -0.77
CA GLU A 14 -9.26 -4.19 0.08
C GLU A 14 -8.65 -5.41 -0.62
N VAL A 15 -9.49 -6.21 -1.29
CA VAL A 15 -9.05 -7.39 -2.06
C VAL A 15 -8.13 -6.98 -3.21
N SER A 16 -8.43 -5.90 -3.92
CA SER A 16 -7.55 -5.42 -4.99
C SER A 16 -6.19 -4.96 -4.45
N LEU A 17 -6.17 -4.28 -3.29
CA LEU A 17 -4.96 -3.76 -2.67
C LEU A 17 -4.05 -4.86 -2.11
N LEU A 18 -4.60 -6.00 -1.70
CA LEU A 18 -3.80 -7.15 -1.27
C LEU A 18 -3.19 -7.93 -2.45
N ASN A 19 -3.86 -7.94 -3.60
CA ASN A 19 -3.44 -8.75 -4.75
C ASN A 19 -2.45 -8.05 -5.68
N VAL A 20 -2.17 -6.76 -5.47
CA VAL A 20 -1.15 -6.05 -6.27
C VAL A 20 0.25 -6.49 -5.84
N MET A 21 1.15 -6.65 -6.81
CA MET A 21 2.58 -6.85 -6.55
C MET A 21 3.30 -5.51 -6.50
N PRO A 22 4.33 -5.35 -5.66
CA PRO A 22 5.19 -4.17 -5.70
C PRO A 22 5.94 -4.13 -7.03
N TYR A 23 6.30 -2.93 -7.46
CA TYR A 23 7.32 -2.78 -8.49
C TYR A 23 8.66 -3.28 -7.93
N VAL A 24 9.28 -4.23 -8.65
CA VAL A 24 10.45 -4.98 -8.17
C VAL A 24 11.64 -4.07 -7.88
N ASP A 25 11.87 -3.07 -8.72
CA ASP A 25 12.91 -2.05 -8.54
C ASP A 25 12.68 -1.21 -7.29
N ALA A 26 11.47 -0.70 -7.08
CA ALA A 26 11.12 0.07 -5.89
C ALA A 26 11.27 -0.77 -4.61
N TRP A 27 10.83 -2.04 -4.64
CA TRP A 27 11.00 -2.98 -3.53
C TRP A 27 12.48 -3.15 -3.15
N HIS A 28 13.35 -3.34 -4.14
CA HIS A 28 14.79 -3.47 -3.93
C HIS A 28 15.42 -2.19 -3.34
N PHE A 29 15.12 -1.02 -3.92
CA PHE A 29 15.72 0.23 -3.46
C PHE A 29 15.30 0.60 -2.05
N ILE A 30 14.03 0.45 -1.70
CA ILE A 30 13.52 0.75 -0.35
C ILE A 30 14.22 -0.14 0.67
N ASN A 31 14.27 -1.45 0.41
CA ASN A 31 14.93 -2.40 1.31
C ASN A 31 16.44 -2.13 1.45
N GLU A 32 17.12 -1.82 0.34
CA GLU A 32 18.54 -1.45 0.35
C GLU A 32 18.80 -0.19 1.18
N TRP A 33 18.00 0.86 1.00
CA TRP A 33 18.14 2.12 1.73
C TRP A 33 17.85 1.93 3.22
N PHE A 34 16.76 1.24 3.57
CA PHE A 34 16.47 0.95 4.96
C PHE A 34 17.61 0.15 5.62
N GLY A 35 18.14 -0.88 4.93
CA GLY A 35 19.28 -1.67 5.41
C GLY A 35 20.59 -0.86 5.57
N LYS A 36 20.72 0.27 4.87
CA LYS A 36 21.83 1.23 5.03
C LYS A 36 21.58 2.27 6.13
N GLY A 37 20.46 2.21 6.84
CA GLY A 37 20.09 3.11 7.92
C GLY A 37 19.44 4.41 7.48
N PHE A 38 18.91 4.48 6.26
CA PHE A 38 18.07 5.61 5.84
C PHE A 38 16.65 5.44 6.38
N ASP A 39 16.05 6.53 6.86
CA ASP A 39 14.64 6.56 7.21
C ASP A 39 13.77 6.53 5.95
N ILE A 40 12.73 5.71 5.96
CA ILE A 40 11.76 5.56 4.88
C ILE A 40 10.40 6.09 5.34
N GLU A 41 9.93 7.15 4.70
CA GLU A 41 8.58 7.69 4.87
C GLU A 41 7.75 7.45 3.61
N LEU A 42 6.61 6.77 3.75
CA LEU A 42 5.69 6.47 2.66
C LEU A 42 4.52 7.45 2.70
N PHE A 43 4.24 8.08 1.56
CA PHE A 43 3.14 9.01 1.37
C PHE A 43 2.14 8.41 0.39
N THR A 44 0.86 8.42 0.74
CA THR A 44 -0.19 7.84 -0.11
C THR A 44 -1.46 8.67 -0.12
N ASP A 45 -2.14 8.69 -1.27
CA ASP A 45 -3.45 9.30 -1.44
C ASP A 45 -4.60 8.27 -1.24
N ARG A 46 -4.27 7.09 -0.71
CA ARG A 46 -5.28 6.11 -0.30
C ARG A 46 -6.21 6.73 0.74
N ASP A 47 -7.46 6.30 0.75
CA ASP A 47 -8.37 6.64 1.84
C ASP A 47 -7.86 5.99 3.15
N PRO A 48 -7.83 6.71 4.30
CA PRO A 48 -7.39 6.15 5.58
C PRO A 48 -8.14 4.90 6.02
N LYS A 49 -9.35 4.65 5.51
CA LYS A 49 -10.07 3.38 5.75
C LYS A 49 -9.27 2.15 5.30
N PHE A 50 -8.32 2.32 4.37
CA PHE A 50 -7.45 1.26 3.87
C PHE A 50 -6.11 1.16 4.60
N LYS A 51 -5.99 1.75 5.80
CA LYS A 51 -4.75 1.68 6.58
C LYS A 51 -4.34 0.24 6.88
N ASP A 52 -5.22 -0.54 7.52
CA ASP A 52 -4.91 -1.90 7.96
C ASP A 52 -4.52 -2.81 6.78
N VAL A 53 -5.22 -2.69 5.65
CA VAL A 53 -4.89 -3.47 4.45
C VAL A 53 -3.57 -3.04 3.81
N THR A 54 -3.24 -1.74 3.88
CA THR A 54 -1.96 -1.23 3.38
C THR A 54 -0.79 -1.69 4.25
N GLU A 55 -0.93 -1.63 5.57
CA GLU A 55 0.11 -2.07 6.51
C GLU A 55 0.34 -3.59 6.41
N ARG A 56 -0.74 -4.37 6.27
CA ARG A 56 -0.65 -5.81 6.02
C ARG A 56 0.11 -6.11 4.72
N TRP A 57 -0.20 -5.41 3.63
CA TRP A 57 0.49 -5.60 2.36
C TRP A 57 1.99 -5.24 2.48
N LEU A 58 2.33 -4.13 3.15
CA LEU A 58 3.72 -3.77 3.40
C LEU A 58 4.47 -4.85 4.19
N GLN A 59 3.81 -5.46 5.18
CA GLN A 59 4.36 -6.57 5.95
C GLN A 59 4.55 -7.84 5.11
N GLU A 60 3.55 -8.24 4.31
CA GLU A 60 3.61 -9.44 3.47
C GLU A 60 4.72 -9.37 2.41
N TRP A 61 5.05 -8.16 1.96
CA TRP A 61 6.12 -7.91 1.00
C TRP A 61 7.46 -7.52 1.64
N ASP A 62 7.60 -7.58 2.97
CA ASP A 62 8.82 -7.17 3.68
C ASP A 62 9.30 -5.77 3.22
N ILE A 63 8.39 -4.80 3.16
CA ILE A 63 8.71 -3.40 2.83
C ILE A 63 8.83 -2.63 4.15
N PRO A 64 10.06 -2.29 4.59
CA PRO A 64 10.25 -1.55 5.82
C PRO A 64 9.91 -0.07 5.66
N TYR A 65 9.37 0.53 6.72
CA TYR A 65 9.06 1.95 6.77
C TYR A 65 9.11 2.47 8.22
N ASN A 66 9.47 3.74 8.38
CA ASN A 66 9.45 4.44 9.66
C ASN A 66 8.10 5.15 9.86
N LYS A 67 7.51 5.66 8.78
CA LYS A 67 6.26 6.40 8.81
C LYS A 67 5.42 6.16 7.56
N LEU A 68 4.12 6.00 7.75
CA LEU A 68 3.13 5.91 6.68
C LEU A 68 2.13 7.05 6.86
N ILE A 69 2.02 7.91 5.85
CA ILE A 69 1.21 9.13 5.89
C ILE A 69 0.15 9.04 4.79
N PHE A 70 -1.12 9.08 5.20
CA PHE A 70 -2.25 9.17 4.29
C PHE A 70 -2.58 10.65 4.07
N ARG A 71 -2.88 11.04 2.83
CA ARG A 71 -3.12 12.46 2.48
C ARG A 71 -4.22 13.11 3.31
N LYS A 72 -5.27 12.37 3.70
CA LYS A 72 -6.36 12.91 4.54
C LYS A 72 -5.95 13.16 6.00
N ASP A 73 -4.75 12.73 6.41
CA ASP A 73 -4.21 12.95 7.75
C ASP A 73 -3.27 14.16 7.84
N VAL A 74 -3.10 14.91 6.73
CA VAL A 74 -2.29 16.14 6.61
C VAL A 74 -3.19 17.34 6.32
#